data_AF-A0A178FKP8-F1
#
_entry.id   AF-A0A178FKP8-F1
#
_cell.length_a   1.000
_cell.length_b   1.000
_cell.length_c   1.000
_cell.angle_alpha   90.00
_cell.angle_beta   90.00
_cell.angle_gamma   90.00
#
_symmetry.space_group_name_H-M   'P 1'
#
loop_
_entity.id
_entity.type
_entity.pdbx_description
1 polymer ?
#
loop_
_entity_poly.entity_id
_entity_poly.type
_entity_poly.pdbx_seq_one_letter_code
_entity_poly.pdbx_strand_id
1 'polypeptide(L)'
;MEGSPERPEVGGQGTNLDPPPDRSTAGGESPLDQVNMRVIIRKDPVAVSEYIADYIVSRINAFSPSTARPFVLGLPTGSSPEIVYRILVQRYKAGQISFKNVVTFNMDEYVGLPRDHPQSYHSFMYNNLFAHIDIPPRNIHILDGNAPDLTKECQNFEAKIAKAGGIDLFLGGVGPDGHIAFNEPGSSLSSRTRVKTLAYDTILANSRFFNNDLSQVPRTALTVGIKTIMDAREVVIVVTGVHKAKALQKGIEGGVNHMWTLSALQLHQHPLIVADEDATLELKVKTVKYFESIELSGTDARTQGPPLVQFTKPYVPVAPPADLSTPVGSRKGLKIDTAFNAKDSDPDELTPDSMSSRIVDSAIAGLDETMNRSGDLIFDRMGSRIPTQG
;
A
#
# COMPACT_ATOMS: atom_id res chain seq x y z
N MET A 1 31.39 -49.36 -56.51
CA MET A 1 31.80 -49.05 -57.89
C MET A 1 30.58 -48.55 -58.63
N GLU A 2 30.77 -47.65 -59.60
CA GLU A 2 29.75 -46.97 -60.44
C GLU A 2 29.00 -45.82 -59.72
N GLY A 3 28.82 -44.60 -60.25
CA GLY A 3 29.15 -44.03 -61.57
C GLY A 3 27.93 -43.48 -62.31
N SER A 4 27.37 -42.32 -61.88
CA SER A 4 26.55 -41.32 -62.63
C SER A 4 25.28 -41.83 -63.39
N PRO A 5 24.40 -40.99 -64.03
CA PRO A 5 24.32 -39.52 -64.16
C PRO A 5 22.90 -38.87 -63.98
N GLU A 6 22.90 -37.53 -64.01
CA GLU A 6 21.97 -36.52 -64.58
C GLU A 6 20.41 -36.62 -64.58
N ARG A 7 19.82 -35.41 -64.48
CA ARG A 7 18.40 -35.02 -64.27
C ARG A 7 17.47 -35.23 -65.48
N PRO A 8 16.16 -35.00 -65.28
CA PRO A 8 15.52 -33.94 -66.07
C PRO A 8 14.67 -32.94 -65.27
N GLU A 9 14.54 -31.76 -65.85
CA GLU A 9 13.75 -30.60 -65.40
C GLU A 9 12.23 -30.80 -65.59
N VAL A 10 11.42 -30.21 -64.71
CA VAL A 10 10.03 -29.84 -65.02
C VAL A 10 9.70 -28.47 -64.42
N GLY A 11 9.55 -27.49 -65.32
CA GLY A 11 8.44 -26.52 -65.42
C GLY A 11 7.95 -25.78 -64.17
N GLY A 12 8.19 -24.48 -64.13
CA GLY A 12 7.59 -23.56 -63.16
C GLY A 12 6.10 -23.27 -63.39
N GLN A 13 5.43 -22.95 -62.29
CA GLN A 13 4.32 -22.00 -62.27
C GLN A 13 4.55 -21.05 -61.10
N GLY A 14 4.71 -19.76 -61.43
CA GLY A 14 4.82 -18.70 -60.46
C GLY A 14 3.45 -18.40 -59.85
N THR A 15 3.43 -18.32 -58.53
CA THR A 15 2.41 -17.57 -57.79
C THR A 15 3.15 -16.52 -56.97
N ASN A 16 2.93 -15.25 -57.32
CA ASN A 16 3.35 -14.10 -56.54
C ASN A 16 2.84 -14.25 -55.10
N LEU A 17 3.77 -14.41 -54.16
CA LEU A 17 3.51 -14.18 -52.74
C LEU A 17 4.37 -12.99 -52.36
N ASP A 18 3.72 -11.88 -51.99
CA ASP A 18 4.38 -10.71 -51.43
C ASP A 18 5.27 -11.14 -50.25
N PRO A 19 6.47 -10.54 -50.09
CA PRO A 19 7.28 -10.81 -48.92
C PRO A 19 6.52 -10.36 -47.65
N PRO A 20 6.63 -11.11 -46.53
CA PRO A 20 5.97 -10.72 -45.29
C PRO A 20 6.45 -9.32 -44.86
N PRO A 21 5.56 -8.49 -44.30
CA PRO A 21 5.94 -7.14 -43.90
C PRO A 21 7.05 -7.21 -42.86
N ASP A 22 8.04 -6.35 -43.08
CA ASP A 22 9.21 -6.16 -42.23
C ASP A 22 8.77 -5.92 -40.77
N ARG A 23 9.14 -6.84 -39.88
CA ARG A 23 8.91 -6.73 -38.42
C ARG A 23 9.95 -5.81 -37.79
N SER A 24 10.08 -4.59 -38.31
CA SER A 24 11.08 -3.62 -37.83
C SER A 24 10.49 -2.35 -37.22
N THR A 25 9.24 -2.34 -36.74
CA THR A 25 8.72 -1.21 -35.94
C THR A 25 7.68 -1.57 -34.88
N ALA A 26 7.92 -2.63 -34.09
CA ALA A 26 7.20 -2.84 -32.84
C ALA A 26 8.24 -2.94 -31.72
N GLY A 27 8.31 -1.91 -30.87
CA GLY A 27 9.02 -1.98 -29.59
C GLY A 27 8.33 -3.01 -28.73
N GLY A 28 8.74 -4.27 -28.86
CA GLY A 28 8.27 -5.38 -28.03
C GLY A 28 9.08 -5.41 -26.74
N GLU A 29 8.42 -5.20 -25.62
CA GLU A 29 8.89 -5.63 -24.30
C GLU A 29 9.24 -7.13 -24.38
N SER A 30 10.32 -7.53 -23.70
CA SER A 30 10.83 -8.88 -23.73
C SER A 30 9.83 -9.84 -23.07
N PRO A 31 9.66 -11.09 -23.54
CA PRO A 31 8.85 -12.09 -22.84
C PRO A 31 9.32 -12.40 -21.40
N LEU A 32 10.51 -11.94 -21.02
CA LEU A 32 11.05 -12.00 -19.65
C LEU A 32 10.55 -10.86 -18.73
N ASP A 33 9.82 -9.88 -19.28
CA ASP A 33 9.28 -8.73 -18.53
C ASP A 33 7.89 -9.01 -17.93
N GLN A 34 7.39 -10.25 -17.98
CA GLN A 34 6.21 -10.65 -17.20
C GLN A 34 6.55 -10.67 -15.71
N VAL A 35 6.31 -9.54 -15.05
CA VAL A 35 6.55 -9.41 -13.62
C VAL A 35 5.47 -10.19 -12.86
N ASN A 36 5.86 -11.31 -12.28
CA ASN A 36 5.03 -12.03 -11.33
C ASN A 36 5.01 -11.31 -9.98
N MET A 37 3.85 -11.30 -9.32
CA MET A 37 3.76 -10.92 -7.91
C MET A 37 4.77 -11.72 -7.08
N ARG A 38 5.45 -11.04 -6.14
CA ARG A 38 6.44 -11.68 -5.28
C ARG A 38 5.91 -11.74 -3.86
N VAL A 39 5.94 -12.95 -3.28
CA VAL A 39 5.53 -13.19 -1.90
C VAL A 39 6.74 -13.79 -1.19
N ILE A 40 7.22 -13.08 -0.18
CA ILE A 40 8.39 -13.46 0.60
C ILE A 40 7.90 -13.89 1.97
N ILE A 41 8.21 -15.13 2.34
CA ILE A 41 7.77 -15.71 3.60
C ILE A 41 8.97 -15.76 4.55
N ARG A 42 8.78 -15.26 5.77
CA ARG A 42 9.78 -15.26 6.83
C ARG A 42 9.21 -15.89 8.07
N LYS A 43 10.09 -16.33 8.96
CA LYS A 43 9.70 -17.07 10.15
C LYS A 43 8.77 -16.28 11.07
N ASP A 44 9.07 -15.00 11.29
CA ASP A 44 8.42 -14.19 12.31
C ASP A 44 8.35 -12.70 11.90
N PRO A 45 7.59 -11.87 12.64
CA PRO A 45 7.44 -10.44 12.33
C PRO A 45 8.76 -9.65 12.30
N VAL A 46 9.78 -10.09 13.05
CA VAL A 46 11.09 -9.41 13.07
C VAL A 46 11.82 -9.68 11.77
N ALA A 47 11.90 -10.95 11.34
CA ALA A 47 12.53 -11.33 10.07
C ALA A 47 11.83 -10.72 8.85
N VAL A 48 10.49 -10.59 8.89
CA VAL A 48 9.72 -9.81 7.89
C VAL A 48 10.20 -8.36 7.84
N SER A 49 10.32 -7.74 9.01
CA SER A 49 10.66 -6.32 9.13
C SER A 49 12.10 -6.03 8.73
N GLU A 50 13.03 -6.92 9.08
CA GLU A 50 14.43 -6.86 8.62
C GLU A 50 14.52 -6.93 7.10
N TYR A 51 13.80 -7.87 6.48
CA TYR A 51 13.78 -7.99 5.03
C TYR A 51 13.26 -6.72 4.35
N ILE A 52 12.16 -6.15 4.83
CA ILE A 52 11.59 -4.92 4.29
C ILE A 52 12.54 -3.73 4.48
N ALA A 53 13.12 -3.58 5.67
CA ALA A 53 14.04 -2.48 5.95
C ALA A 53 15.28 -2.55 5.04
N ASP A 54 15.86 -3.74 4.89
CA ASP A 54 17.00 -3.97 4.01
C ASP A 54 16.64 -3.76 2.53
N TYR A 55 15.42 -4.11 2.13
CA TYR A 55 14.89 -3.83 0.79
C TYR A 55 14.79 -2.33 0.54
N ILE A 56 14.24 -1.55 1.48
CA ILE A 56 14.14 -0.09 1.40
C ILE A 56 15.53 0.55 1.32
N VAL A 57 16.47 0.10 2.17
CA VAL A 57 17.88 0.55 2.15
C VAL A 57 18.51 0.28 0.79
N SER A 58 18.35 -0.93 0.27
CA SER A 58 18.86 -1.31 -1.05
C SER A 58 18.29 -0.43 -2.16
N ARG A 59 16.98 -0.19 -2.17
CA ARG A 59 16.31 0.64 -3.18
C ARG A 59 16.75 2.10 -3.13
N ILE A 60 16.84 2.68 -1.94
CA ILE A 60 17.30 4.06 -1.77
C ILE A 60 18.77 4.20 -2.21
N ASN A 61 19.64 3.29 -1.78
CA ASN A 61 21.07 3.35 -2.13
C ASN A 61 21.31 3.12 -3.64
N ALA A 62 20.63 2.13 -4.24
CA ALA A 62 20.70 1.87 -5.66
C ALA A 62 20.17 3.04 -6.51
N PHE A 63 19.12 3.72 -6.04
CA PHE A 63 18.62 4.93 -6.68
C PHE A 63 19.58 6.12 -6.56
N SER A 64 20.41 6.16 -5.51
CA SER A 64 21.40 7.23 -5.26
C SER A 64 20.77 8.63 -5.33
N PRO A 65 19.85 8.97 -4.41
CA PRO A 65 19.07 10.19 -4.50
C PRO A 65 19.91 11.45 -4.31
N SER A 66 19.56 12.50 -5.05
CA SER A 66 20.17 13.83 -4.99
C SER A 66 19.08 14.89 -4.77
N THR A 67 19.48 16.13 -4.51
CA THR A 67 18.51 17.23 -4.35
C THR A 67 17.67 17.47 -5.60
N ALA A 68 18.23 17.24 -6.80
CA ALA A 68 17.51 17.37 -8.07
C ALA A 68 16.65 16.14 -8.40
N ARG A 69 16.97 14.99 -7.81
CA ARG A 69 16.28 13.71 -8.03
C ARG A 69 16.13 12.98 -6.68
N PRO A 70 15.17 13.40 -5.84
CA PRO A 70 14.93 12.72 -4.57
C PRO A 70 14.30 11.34 -4.80
N PHE A 71 14.45 10.45 -3.83
CA PHE A 71 13.70 9.19 -3.80
C PHE A 71 12.37 9.43 -3.09
N VAL A 72 11.25 9.05 -3.72
CA VAL A 72 9.91 9.30 -3.18
C VAL A 72 9.36 8.03 -2.52
N LEU A 73 9.14 8.09 -1.21
CA LEU A 73 8.76 6.96 -0.37
C LEU A 73 7.36 7.15 0.23
N GLY A 74 6.43 6.24 -0.10
CA GLY A 74 5.13 6.15 0.55
C GLY A 74 5.21 5.35 1.85
N LEU A 75 4.60 5.83 2.93
CA LEU A 75 4.72 5.26 4.28
C LEU A 75 3.35 5.00 4.96
N PRO A 76 3.18 3.85 5.63
CA PRO A 76 1.98 3.55 6.41
C PRO A 76 2.16 3.91 7.90
N THR A 77 1.08 3.83 8.66
CA THR A 77 1.10 3.84 10.13
C THR A 77 0.62 2.49 10.68
N GLY A 78 0.37 2.44 12.00
CA GLY A 78 -0.10 1.24 12.69
C GLY A 78 1.03 0.33 13.14
N SER A 79 0.66 -0.79 13.77
CA SER A 79 1.63 -1.65 14.49
C SER A 79 2.56 -2.45 13.57
N SER A 80 2.11 -2.82 12.37
CA SER A 80 2.91 -3.62 11.43
C SER A 80 4.23 -2.95 10.99
N PRO A 81 4.27 -1.65 10.61
CA PRO A 81 5.52 -0.99 10.22
C PRO A 81 6.42 -0.54 11.38
N GLU A 82 6.00 -0.60 12.65
CA GLU A 82 6.80 -0.08 13.78
C GLU A 82 8.19 -0.74 13.88
N ILE A 83 8.25 -2.06 13.72
CA ILE A 83 9.52 -2.80 13.74
C ILE A 83 10.39 -2.40 12.54
N VAL A 84 9.79 -2.20 11.35
CA VAL A 84 10.49 -1.72 10.16
C VAL A 84 11.13 -0.35 10.43
N TYR A 85 10.40 0.58 11.05
CA TYR A 85 10.92 1.91 11.39
C TYR A 85 12.07 1.85 12.38
N ARG A 86 11.94 1.04 13.44
CA ARG A 86 13.02 0.84 14.41
C ARG A 86 14.30 0.32 13.73
N ILE A 87 14.17 -0.63 12.81
CA ILE A 87 15.32 -1.16 12.05
C ILE A 87 15.88 -0.09 11.11
N LEU A 88 15.04 0.66 10.38
CA LEU A 88 15.52 1.76 9.52
C LEU A 88 16.29 2.82 10.30
N VAL A 89 15.86 3.16 11.52
CA VAL A 89 16.60 4.06 12.42
C VAL A 89 17.96 3.46 12.81
N GLN A 90 18.03 2.17 13.11
CA GLN A 90 19.29 1.48 13.38
C GLN A 90 20.23 1.51 12.15
N ARG A 91 19.70 1.21 10.95
CA ARG A 91 20.43 1.27 9.67
C ARG A 91 20.97 2.68 9.40
N TYR A 92 20.18 3.72 9.65
CA TYR A 92 20.62 5.12 9.56
C TYR A 92 21.74 5.44 10.54
N LYS A 93 21.57 5.10 11.83
CA LYS A 93 22.59 5.33 12.88
C LYS A 93 23.90 4.57 12.60
N ALA A 94 23.82 3.44 11.91
CA ALA A 94 24.97 2.67 11.45
C ALA A 94 25.62 3.23 10.15
N GLY A 95 25.10 4.32 9.58
CA GLY A 95 25.63 4.94 8.36
C GLY A 95 25.30 4.19 7.07
N GLN A 96 24.32 3.27 7.09
CA GLN A 96 23.99 2.40 5.96
C GLN A 96 22.98 3.03 4.98
N ILE A 97 22.30 4.11 5.39
CA ILE A 97 21.32 4.85 4.60
C ILE A 97 21.27 6.32 5.06
N SER A 98 20.88 7.23 4.16
CA SER A 98 20.54 8.63 4.50
C SER A 98 19.19 9.01 3.88
N PHE A 99 18.42 9.83 4.60
CA PHE A 99 17.12 10.34 4.21
C PHE A 99 17.15 11.81 3.77
N LYS A 100 18.34 12.43 3.67
CA LYS A 100 18.51 13.85 3.25
C LYS A 100 17.84 14.19 1.92
N ASN A 101 17.87 13.26 0.97
CA ASN A 101 17.27 13.41 -0.36
C ASN A 101 16.09 12.44 -0.55
N VAL A 102 15.42 12.04 0.54
CA VAL A 102 14.18 11.28 0.50
C VAL A 102 13.01 12.24 0.71
N VAL A 103 11.92 12.04 -0.04
CA VAL A 103 10.63 12.73 0.12
C VAL A 103 9.59 11.69 0.53
N THR A 104 8.82 11.95 1.58
CA THR A 104 7.85 10.98 2.11
C THR A 104 6.41 11.44 1.93
N PHE A 105 5.52 10.49 1.66
CA PHE A 105 4.08 10.67 1.62
C PHE A 105 3.39 9.61 2.50
N ASN A 106 2.72 10.03 3.56
CA ASN A 106 1.94 9.13 4.39
C ASN A 106 0.57 8.81 3.77
N MET A 107 0.06 7.61 4.07
CA MET A 107 -1.20 7.10 3.51
C MET A 107 -2.43 7.88 3.96
N ASP A 108 -2.47 8.33 5.21
CA ASP A 108 -3.70 8.81 5.84
C ASP A 108 -3.44 9.71 7.06
N GLU A 109 -4.51 10.39 7.50
CA GLU A 109 -4.59 11.10 8.78
C GLU A 109 -6.07 11.19 9.22
N TYR A 110 -6.33 11.16 10.53
CA TYR A 110 -7.66 11.36 11.07
C TYR A 110 -8.16 12.78 10.86
N VAL A 111 -9.45 12.93 10.53
CA VAL A 111 -10.11 14.23 10.42
C VAL A 111 -10.53 14.73 11.79
N GLY A 112 -10.23 16.00 12.10
CA GLY A 112 -10.65 16.66 13.34
C GLY A 112 -9.86 16.27 14.59
N LEU A 113 -8.79 15.46 14.45
CA LEU A 113 -7.91 15.13 15.55
C LEU A 113 -6.75 16.14 15.60
N PRO A 114 -6.46 16.78 16.76
CA PRO A 114 -5.36 17.73 16.85
C PRO A 114 -4.04 17.12 16.38
N ARG A 115 -3.24 17.92 15.67
CA ARG A 115 -1.99 17.43 15.07
C ARG A 115 -0.99 16.90 16.09
N ASP A 116 -0.94 17.53 17.26
CA ASP A 116 -0.10 17.19 18.40
C ASP A 116 -0.74 16.13 19.33
N HIS A 117 -1.94 15.66 19.02
CA HIS A 117 -2.55 14.56 19.76
C HIS A 117 -1.65 13.32 19.70
N PRO A 118 -1.42 12.59 20.80
CA PRO A 118 -0.51 11.43 20.81
C PRO A 118 -0.84 10.34 19.80
N GLN A 119 -2.13 10.22 19.45
CA GLN A 119 -2.66 9.23 18.49
C GLN A 119 -2.88 9.79 17.08
N SER A 120 -2.48 11.03 16.79
CA SER A 120 -2.45 11.52 15.40
C SER A 120 -1.37 10.78 14.63
N TYR A 121 -1.56 10.62 13.32
CA TYR A 121 -0.56 9.98 12.47
C TYR A 121 0.66 10.89 12.26
N HIS A 122 0.51 12.22 12.38
CA HIS A 122 1.62 13.14 12.59
C HIS A 122 2.48 12.72 13.80
N SER A 123 1.90 12.62 15.00
CA SER A 123 2.65 12.24 16.22
C SER A 123 3.27 10.87 16.09
N PHE A 124 2.53 9.88 15.58
CA PHE A 124 3.03 8.53 15.35
C PHE A 124 4.29 8.53 14.48
N MET A 125 4.27 9.20 13.34
CA MET A 125 5.40 9.19 12.41
C MET A 125 6.62 9.94 12.94
N TYR A 126 6.41 11.06 13.64
CA TYR A 126 7.50 11.79 14.28
C TYR A 126 8.16 10.97 15.38
N ASN A 127 7.37 10.34 16.25
CA ASN A 127 7.87 9.55 17.38
C ASN A 127 8.60 8.27 16.93
N ASN A 128 8.11 7.60 15.90
CA ASN A 128 8.65 6.30 15.47
C ASN A 128 9.75 6.39 14.41
N LEU A 129 9.79 7.47 13.60
CA LEU A 129 10.73 7.57 12.49
C LEU A 129 11.38 8.95 12.38
N PHE A 130 10.60 10.01 12.10
CA PHE A 130 11.16 11.27 11.60
C PHE A 130 12.05 12.02 12.59
N ALA A 131 11.84 11.87 13.90
CA ALA A 131 12.71 12.47 14.91
C ALA A 131 14.10 11.81 15.00
N HIS A 132 14.29 10.64 14.38
CA HIS A 132 15.47 9.79 14.58
C HIS A 132 16.37 9.65 13.35
N ILE A 133 16.02 10.31 12.25
CA ILE A 133 16.71 10.25 10.94
C ILE A 133 17.01 11.65 10.40
N ASP A 134 17.86 11.77 9.36
CA ASP A 134 18.26 13.05 8.76
C ASP A 134 17.31 13.58 7.66
N ILE A 135 16.02 13.23 7.72
CA ILE A 135 15.04 13.72 6.75
C ILE A 135 14.76 15.22 6.95
N PRO A 136 14.80 16.05 5.90
CA PRO A 136 14.43 17.46 6.02
C PRO A 136 12.92 17.61 6.27
N PRO A 137 12.46 18.43 7.22
CA PRO A 137 11.03 18.58 7.50
C PRO A 137 10.17 18.98 6.29
N ARG A 138 10.73 19.76 5.35
CA ARG A 138 10.07 20.17 4.11
C ARG A 138 9.77 19.00 3.14
N ASN A 139 10.45 17.87 3.31
CA ASN A 139 10.29 16.66 2.50
C ASN A 139 9.28 15.69 3.10
N ILE A 140 8.68 16.01 4.26
CA ILE A 140 7.66 15.20 4.92
C ILE A 140 6.28 15.68 4.48
N HIS A 141 5.47 14.77 3.93
CA HIS A 141 4.09 15.06 3.55
C HIS A 141 3.13 14.08 4.23
N ILE A 142 2.28 14.63 5.10
CA ILE A 142 1.17 13.93 5.75
C ILE A 142 -0.07 14.79 5.48
N LEU A 143 -1.21 14.15 5.22
CA LEU A 143 -2.49 14.82 5.02
C LEU A 143 -2.85 15.70 6.23
N ASP A 144 -3.42 16.87 5.98
CA ASP A 144 -3.94 17.74 7.04
C ASP A 144 -5.43 17.46 7.30
N GLY A 145 -5.70 16.59 8.27
CA GLY A 145 -7.06 16.26 8.71
C GLY A 145 -7.83 17.40 9.38
N ASN A 146 -7.19 18.55 9.64
CA ASN A 146 -7.83 19.75 10.19
C ASN A 146 -7.92 20.89 9.18
N ALA A 147 -7.63 20.63 7.90
CA ALA A 147 -7.74 21.63 6.85
C ALA A 147 -9.20 22.14 6.73
N PRO A 148 -9.40 23.46 6.46
CA PRO A 148 -10.73 24.02 6.33
C PRO A 148 -11.51 23.48 5.12
N ASP A 149 -10.79 23.05 4.08
CA ASP A 149 -11.35 22.36 2.92
C ASP A 149 -10.60 21.05 2.69
N LEU A 150 -11.20 19.98 3.19
CA LEU A 150 -10.64 18.62 3.12
C LEU A 150 -10.53 18.11 1.68
N THR A 151 -11.46 18.50 0.79
CA THR A 151 -11.43 18.06 -0.62
C THR A 151 -10.24 18.71 -1.34
N LYS A 152 -10.03 20.01 -1.08
CA LYS A 152 -8.87 20.73 -1.61
C LYS A 152 -7.56 20.18 -1.04
N GLU A 153 -7.52 19.79 0.23
CA GLU A 153 -6.33 19.14 0.81
C GLU A 153 -6.00 17.83 0.07
N CYS A 154 -6.99 16.97 -0.18
CA CYS A 154 -6.79 15.76 -0.97
C CYS A 154 -6.25 16.03 -2.38
N GLN A 155 -6.80 17.03 -3.08
CA GLN A 155 -6.33 17.44 -4.41
C GLN A 155 -4.90 18.00 -4.37
N ASN A 156 -4.57 18.79 -3.35
CA ASN A 156 -3.22 19.32 -3.17
C ASN A 156 -2.22 18.20 -2.86
N PHE A 157 -2.62 17.18 -2.10
CA PHE A 157 -1.77 16.04 -1.78
C PHE A 157 -1.41 15.24 -3.05
N GLU A 158 -2.41 14.97 -3.89
CA GLU A 158 -2.26 14.37 -5.21
C GLU A 158 -1.32 15.19 -6.13
N ALA A 159 -1.48 16.52 -6.13
CA ALA A 159 -0.61 17.42 -6.90
C ALA A 159 0.84 17.45 -6.37
N LYS A 160 1.05 17.32 -5.05
CA LYS A 160 2.39 17.21 -4.45
C LYS A 160 3.07 15.90 -4.86
N ILE A 161 2.34 14.78 -4.88
CA ILE A 161 2.85 13.49 -5.40
C ILE A 161 3.25 13.64 -6.87
N ALA A 162 2.40 14.26 -7.69
CA ALA A 162 2.68 14.53 -9.10
C ALA A 162 3.96 15.35 -9.29
N LYS A 163 4.09 16.44 -8.52
CA LYS A 163 5.25 17.34 -8.57
C LYS A 163 6.55 16.65 -8.15
N ALA A 164 6.47 15.66 -7.26
CA ALA A 164 7.61 14.83 -6.87
C ALA A 164 7.99 13.78 -7.94
N GLY A 165 7.19 13.62 -9.00
CA GLY A 165 7.42 12.65 -10.08
C GLY A 165 6.70 11.31 -9.89
N GLY A 166 5.79 11.22 -8.90
CA GLY A 166 5.19 9.95 -8.46
C GLY A 166 5.99 9.28 -7.35
N ILE A 167 5.45 8.19 -6.80
CA ILE A 167 6.06 7.45 -5.69
C ILE A 167 6.95 6.34 -6.26
N ASP A 168 8.21 6.26 -5.83
CA ASP A 168 9.13 5.21 -6.27
C ASP A 168 8.86 3.89 -5.55
N LEU A 169 8.65 3.94 -4.22
CA LEU A 169 8.27 2.79 -3.42
C LEU A 169 7.19 3.17 -2.42
N PHE A 170 6.10 2.42 -2.38
CA PHE A 170 5.04 2.59 -1.41
C PHE A 170 5.03 1.40 -0.44
N LEU A 171 5.45 1.63 0.81
CA LEU A 171 5.28 0.66 1.88
C LEU A 171 3.84 0.76 2.42
N GLY A 172 3.15 -0.36 2.55
CA GLY A 172 1.80 -0.46 3.09
C GLY A 172 1.68 -1.59 4.11
N GLY A 173 0.68 -1.49 4.98
CA GLY A 173 0.17 -2.63 5.74
C GLY A 173 -1.17 -3.09 5.17
N VAL A 174 -1.67 -4.20 5.70
CA VAL A 174 -3.03 -4.68 5.40
C VAL A 174 -3.85 -4.87 6.68
N GLY A 175 -5.13 -4.48 6.65
CA GLY A 175 -6.11 -4.80 7.68
C GLY A 175 -6.57 -6.27 7.66
N PRO A 176 -7.22 -6.77 8.73
CA PRO A 176 -7.76 -8.14 8.76
C PRO A 176 -8.87 -8.39 7.73
N ASP A 177 -9.54 -7.32 7.28
CA ASP A 177 -10.54 -7.28 6.21
C ASP A 177 -9.94 -7.02 4.80
N GLY A 178 -8.60 -6.95 4.69
CA GLY A 178 -7.92 -6.68 3.43
C GLY A 178 -7.87 -5.22 2.99
N HIS A 179 -8.17 -4.25 3.87
CA HIS A 179 -7.96 -2.83 3.53
C HIS A 179 -6.47 -2.48 3.44
N ILE A 180 -6.11 -1.58 2.52
CA ILE A 180 -4.82 -0.88 2.50
C ILE A 180 -5.09 0.60 2.77
N ALA A 181 -4.37 1.22 3.72
CA ALA A 181 -4.74 2.53 4.28
C ALA A 181 -6.19 2.48 4.82
N PHE A 182 -6.94 3.58 4.79
CA PHE A 182 -8.39 3.55 5.04
C PHE A 182 -9.24 3.18 3.80
N ASN A 183 -8.70 2.43 2.83
CA ASN A 183 -9.51 1.91 1.72
C ASN A 183 -10.26 0.64 2.15
N GLU A 184 -11.31 0.87 2.93
CA GLU A 184 -12.16 -0.19 3.50
C GLU A 184 -12.91 -0.99 2.43
N PRO A 185 -13.42 -2.19 2.77
CA PRO A 185 -14.25 -2.99 1.89
C PRO A 185 -15.38 -2.18 1.23
N GLY A 186 -15.50 -2.33 -0.10
CA GLY A 186 -16.42 -1.56 -0.93
C GLY A 186 -15.80 -0.30 -1.57
N SER A 187 -14.58 0.08 -1.17
CA SER A 187 -13.85 1.19 -1.81
C SER A 187 -13.56 0.91 -3.28
N SER A 188 -13.74 1.91 -4.14
CA SER A 188 -13.39 1.77 -5.56
C SER A 188 -11.91 1.40 -5.74
N LEU A 189 -11.63 0.40 -6.57
CA LEU A 189 -10.26 0.02 -6.95
C LEU A 189 -9.57 1.09 -7.81
N SER A 190 -10.32 2.05 -8.35
CA SER A 190 -9.80 3.24 -9.04
C SER A 190 -9.84 4.51 -8.19
N SER A 191 -10.08 4.40 -6.87
CA SER A 191 -10.19 5.54 -5.97
C SER A 191 -8.91 6.38 -5.89
N ARG A 192 -9.08 7.69 -5.70
CA ARG A 192 -8.01 8.67 -5.42
C ARG A 192 -8.06 9.12 -3.96
N THR A 193 -7.12 9.98 -3.58
CA THR A 193 -7.09 10.59 -2.24
C THR A 193 -8.41 11.29 -1.93
N ARG A 194 -9.03 10.97 -0.79
CA ARG A 194 -10.37 11.44 -0.43
C ARG A 194 -10.62 11.41 1.08
N VAL A 195 -11.70 12.08 1.49
CA VAL A 195 -12.32 11.86 2.80
C VAL A 195 -13.01 10.50 2.82
N LYS A 196 -12.82 9.75 3.89
CA LYS A 196 -13.42 8.43 4.09
C LYS A 196 -14.00 8.32 5.49
N THR A 197 -15.25 7.90 5.56
CA THR A 197 -15.88 7.46 6.82
C THR A 197 -15.34 6.10 7.20
N LEU A 198 -14.90 5.96 8.45
CA LEU A 198 -14.40 4.71 8.99
C LEU A 198 -15.56 3.76 9.30
N ALA A 199 -15.39 2.50 8.91
CA ALA A 199 -16.26 1.39 9.24
C ALA A 199 -16.18 1.06 10.73
N TYR A 200 -17.23 0.39 11.20
CA TYR A 200 -17.35 -0.02 12.60
C TYR A 200 -16.16 -0.87 13.07
N ASP A 201 -15.72 -1.84 12.26
CA ASP A 201 -14.60 -2.72 12.61
C ASP A 201 -13.28 -1.94 12.76
N THR A 202 -13.06 -0.92 11.93
CA THR A 202 -11.90 -0.01 12.03
C THR A 202 -11.96 0.80 13.33
N ILE A 203 -13.13 1.34 13.67
CA ILE A 203 -13.35 2.08 14.92
C ILE A 203 -13.10 1.17 16.12
N LEU A 204 -13.62 -0.05 16.10
CA LEU A 204 -13.43 -1.04 17.16
C LEU A 204 -11.95 -1.40 17.31
N ALA A 205 -11.26 -1.72 16.22
CA ALA A 205 -9.84 -2.07 16.23
C ALA A 205 -8.96 -0.92 16.72
N ASN A 206 -9.27 0.32 16.34
CA ASN A 206 -8.49 1.50 16.71
C ASN A 206 -8.82 2.02 18.12
N SER A 207 -9.97 1.65 18.70
CA SER A 207 -10.35 2.06 20.06
C SER A 207 -9.29 1.72 21.13
N ARG A 208 -8.48 0.67 20.92
CA ARG A 208 -7.35 0.31 21.79
C ARG A 208 -6.33 1.44 21.97
N PHE A 209 -6.23 2.34 21.00
CA PHE A 209 -5.35 3.52 21.04
C PHE A 209 -6.03 4.73 21.71
N PHE A 210 -7.35 4.70 21.86
CA PHE A 210 -8.19 5.75 22.43
C PHE A 210 -8.86 5.28 23.73
N ASN A 211 -8.08 4.71 24.65
CA ASN A 211 -8.53 4.24 25.97
C ASN A 211 -9.65 3.19 25.93
N ASN A 212 -9.77 2.43 24.84
CA ASN A 212 -10.88 1.50 24.55
C ASN A 212 -12.26 2.18 24.50
N ASP A 213 -12.30 3.48 24.22
CA ASP A 213 -13.53 4.26 24.08
C ASP A 213 -13.80 4.57 22.61
N LEU A 214 -14.84 3.93 22.04
CA LEU A 214 -15.23 4.11 20.65
C LEU A 214 -15.65 5.55 20.32
N SER A 215 -16.11 6.32 21.31
CA SER A 215 -16.55 7.71 21.11
C SER A 215 -15.38 8.67 20.87
N GLN A 216 -14.17 8.30 21.31
CA GLN A 216 -12.96 9.09 21.13
C GLN A 216 -12.28 8.84 19.78
N VAL A 217 -12.66 7.77 19.08
CA VAL A 217 -12.10 7.47 17.76
C VAL A 217 -12.73 8.40 16.70
N PRO A 218 -11.92 9.13 15.92
CA PRO A 218 -12.44 9.95 14.83
C PRO A 218 -13.24 9.12 13.84
N ARG A 219 -14.40 9.62 13.40
CA ARG A 219 -15.30 8.89 12.48
C ARG A 219 -14.91 8.98 11.02
N THR A 220 -14.01 9.89 10.68
CA THR A 220 -13.57 10.15 9.31
C THR A 220 -12.06 10.34 9.28
N ALA A 221 -11.45 10.00 8.15
CA ALA A 221 -10.04 10.19 7.86
C ALA A 221 -9.86 10.72 6.43
N LEU A 222 -8.73 11.37 6.18
CA LEU A 222 -8.21 11.55 4.83
C LEU A 222 -7.34 10.34 4.52
N THR A 223 -7.44 9.82 3.30
CA THR A 223 -6.66 8.65 2.88
C THR A 223 -6.34 8.71 1.40
N VAL A 224 -5.14 8.26 1.02
CA VAL A 224 -4.79 7.97 -0.37
C VAL A 224 -5.68 6.88 -0.93
N GLY A 225 -6.02 6.96 -2.21
CA GLY A 225 -6.86 5.95 -2.85
C GLY A 225 -6.07 4.72 -3.31
N ILE A 226 -6.78 3.65 -3.66
CA ILE A 226 -6.16 2.45 -4.23
C ILE A 226 -5.41 2.80 -5.52
N LYS A 227 -5.96 3.64 -6.39
CA LYS A 227 -5.26 4.06 -7.60
C LYS A 227 -4.01 4.90 -7.29
N THR A 228 -4.04 5.71 -6.23
CA THR A 228 -2.88 6.49 -5.79
C THR A 228 -1.73 5.57 -5.35
N ILE A 229 -2.04 4.49 -4.63
CA ILE A 229 -1.05 3.46 -4.24
C ILE A 229 -0.55 2.70 -5.48
N MET A 230 -1.47 2.29 -6.36
CA MET A 230 -1.17 1.52 -7.58
C MET A 230 -0.43 2.33 -8.67
N ASP A 231 -0.30 3.65 -8.50
CA ASP A 231 0.52 4.51 -9.36
C ASP A 231 1.99 4.59 -8.91
N ALA A 232 2.32 4.00 -7.76
CA ALA A 232 3.71 3.85 -7.34
C ALA A 232 4.47 2.90 -8.28
N ARG A 233 5.79 3.02 -8.35
CA ARG A 233 6.60 2.09 -9.17
C ARG A 233 6.68 0.73 -8.51
N GLU A 234 6.88 0.71 -7.21
CA GLU A 234 6.87 -0.50 -6.39
C GLU A 234 5.89 -0.35 -5.23
N VAL A 235 5.19 -1.43 -4.91
CA VAL A 235 4.33 -1.50 -3.72
C VAL A 235 4.77 -2.68 -2.87
N VAL A 236 5.11 -2.40 -1.61
CA VAL A 236 5.55 -3.39 -0.63
C VAL A 236 4.51 -3.47 0.47
N ILE A 237 3.93 -4.65 0.72
CA ILE A 237 2.98 -4.86 1.82
C ILE A 237 3.59 -5.74 2.90
N VAL A 238 3.57 -5.26 4.14
CA VAL A 238 3.87 -6.05 5.33
C VAL A 238 2.61 -6.77 5.83
N VAL A 239 2.71 -8.08 6.06
CA VAL A 239 1.60 -8.91 6.55
C VAL A 239 2.07 -9.83 7.66
N THR A 240 1.74 -9.54 8.91
CA THR A 240 2.22 -10.32 10.06
C THR A 240 1.08 -10.77 10.97
N GLY A 241 1.12 -12.03 11.39
CA GLY A 241 0.25 -12.63 12.38
C GLY A 241 -1.01 -13.30 11.81
N VAL A 242 -1.52 -14.27 12.57
CA VAL A 242 -2.67 -15.13 12.21
C VAL A 242 -3.91 -14.33 11.81
N HIS A 243 -4.18 -13.22 12.51
CA HIS A 243 -5.33 -12.35 12.27
C HIS A 243 -5.34 -11.69 10.88
N LYS A 244 -4.25 -11.78 10.11
CA LYS A 244 -4.15 -11.30 8.72
C LYS A 244 -4.20 -12.42 7.69
N ALA A 245 -4.22 -13.69 8.11
CA ALA A 245 -4.14 -14.81 7.18
C ALA A 245 -5.28 -14.85 6.16
N LYS A 246 -6.49 -14.49 6.60
CA LYS A 246 -7.64 -14.43 5.70
C LYS A 246 -7.51 -13.34 4.64
N ALA A 247 -7.06 -12.15 5.05
CA ALA A 247 -6.80 -11.06 4.12
C ALA A 247 -5.73 -11.45 3.09
N LEU A 248 -4.65 -12.11 3.53
CA LEU A 248 -3.59 -12.58 2.65
C LEU A 248 -4.11 -13.60 1.61
N GLN A 249 -4.86 -14.59 2.06
CA GLN A 249 -5.51 -15.56 1.17
C GLN A 249 -6.39 -14.88 0.12
N LYS A 250 -7.23 -13.93 0.54
CA LYS A 250 -8.14 -13.23 -0.37
C LYS A 250 -7.39 -12.30 -1.33
N GLY A 251 -6.29 -11.71 -0.90
CA GLY A 251 -5.43 -10.86 -1.71
C GLY A 251 -4.62 -11.61 -2.76
N ILE A 252 -4.20 -12.85 -2.49
CA ILE A 252 -3.32 -13.63 -3.38
C ILE A 252 -4.08 -14.70 -4.18
N GLU A 253 -4.92 -15.51 -3.51
CA GLU A 253 -5.62 -16.63 -4.15
C GLU A 253 -7.04 -16.30 -4.60
N GLY A 254 -7.61 -15.21 -4.07
CA GLY A 254 -8.91 -14.69 -4.50
C GLY A 254 -8.82 -13.95 -5.84
N GLY A 255 -9.95 -13.75 -6.49
CA GLY A 255 -10.03 -12.83 -7.63
C GLY A 255 -10.04 -11.37 -7.16
N VAL A 256 -9.64 -10.46 -8.05
CA VAL A 256 -9.68 -9.00 -7.83
C VAL A 256 -11.10 -8.58 -7.40
N ASN A 257 -11.21 -7.98 -6.21
CA ASN A 257 -12.49 -7.66 -5.59
C ASN A 257 -12.37 -6.44 -4.65
N HIS A 258 -13.27 -5.47 -4.79
CA HIS A 258 -13.31 -4.27 -3.94
C HIS A 258 -13.65 -4.51 -2.47
N MET A 259 -14.12 -5.71 -2.11
CA MET A 259 -14.31 -6.13 -0.71
C MET A 259 -12.99 -6.51 -0.04
N TRP A 260 -11.96 -6.81 -0.83
CA TRP A 260 -10.62 -7.15 -0.36
C TRP A 260 -9.63 -6.31 -1.14
N THR A 261 -9.51 -5.02 -0.80
CA THR A 261 -8.75 -4.07 -1.64
C THR A 261 -7.29 -4.43 -1.84
N LEU A 262 -6.69 -5.24 -0.95
CA LEU A 262 -5.39 -5.90 -1.15
C LEU A 262 -5.28 -6.63 -2.50
N SER A 263 -6.37 -7.26 -2.97
CA SER A 263 -6.42 -7.98 -4.24
C SER A 263 -6.15 -7.08 -5.46
N ALA A 264 -6.26 -5.75 -5.32
CA ALA A 264 -5.87 -4.81 -6.38
C ALA A 264 -4.40 -4.97 -6.79
N LEU A 265 -3.52 -5.41 -5.88
CA LEU A 265 -2.10 -5.60 -6.16
C LEU A 265 -1.83 -6.67 -7.21
N GLN A 266 -2.79 -7.56 -7.49
CA GLN A 266 -2.68 -8.50 -8.61
C GLN A 266 -2.59 -7.79 -9.98
N LEU A 267 -3.02 -6.53 -10.04
CA LEU A 267 -2.94 -5.69 -11.24
C LEU A 267 -1.71 -4.77 -11.26
N HIS A 268 -0.90 -4.78 -10.20
CA HIS A 268 0.26 -3.91 -10.08
C HIS A 268 1.44 -4.50 -10.85
N GLN A 269 2.29 -3.65 -11.42
CA GLN A 269 3.44 -4.11 -12.19
C GLN A 269 4.55 -4.69 -11.29
N HIS A 270 4.77 -4.10 -10.11
CA HIS A 270 5.81 -4.59 -9.18
C HIS A 270 5.29 -4.71 -7.73
N PRO A 271 4.38 -5.66 -7.44
CA PRO A 271 3.91 -5.90 -6.09
C PRO A 271 4.83 -6.87 -5.34
N LEU A 272 5.19 -6.50 -4.12
CA LEU A 272 5.92 -7.33 -3.17
C LEU A 272 5.10 -7.46 -1.89
N ILE A 273 4.79 -8.69 -1.49
CA ILE A 273 4.19 -8.99 -0.20
C ILE A 273 5.26 -9.69 0.64
N VAL A 274 5.47 -9.24 1.86
CA VAL A 274 6.37 -9.89 2.82
C VAL A 274 5.53 -10.30 4.02
N ALA A 275 5.46 -11.60 4.25
CA ALA A 275 4.60 -12.22 5.24
C ALA A 275 5.38 -13.07 6.24
N ASP A 276 4.89 -13.15 7.47
CA ASP A 276 5.37 -14.16 8.42
C ASP A 276 4.64 -15.50 8.20
N GLU A 277 5.15 -16.59 8.77
CA GLU A 277 4.53 -17.92 8.66
C GLU A 277 3.07 -17.92 9.14
N ASP A 278 2.79 -17.23 10.26
CA ASP A 278 1.45 -17.12 10.85
C ASP A 278 0.42 -16.47 9.90
N ALA A 279 0.82 -15.47 9.12
CA ALA A 279 -0.03 -14.87 8.11
C ALA A 279 -0.34 -15.81 6.93
N THR A 280 0.37 -16.93 6.77
CA THR A 280 0.16 -17.87 5.66
C THR A 280 -0.82 -19.01 5.97
N LEU A 281 -1.36 -19.10 7.19
CA LEU A 281 -2.16 -20.25 7.65
C LEU A 281 -3.43 -20.55 6.82
N GLU A 282 -3.98 -19.54 6.14
CA GLU A 282 -5.15 -19.68 5.26
C GLU A 282 -4.76 -19.90 3.78
N LEU A 283 -3.47 -19.85 3.44
CA LEU A 283 -2.98 -20.14 2.09
C LEU A 283 -2.95 -21.66 1.84
N LYS A 284 -3.10 -22.06 0.58
CA LYS A 284 -2.85 -23.45 0.22
C LYS A 284 -1.36 -23.74 0.35
N VAL A 285 -1.03 -24.94 0.84
CA VAL A 285 0.36 -25.45 0.90
C VAL A 285 1.09 -25.33 -0.44
N LYS A 286 0.39 -25.59 -1.56
CA LYS A 286 0.97 -25.45 -2.90
C LYS A 286 1.35 -24.00 -3.25
N THR A 287 0.61 -23.02 -2.73
CA THR A 287 0.85 -21.58 -2.97
C THR A 287 2.10 -21.14 -2.22
N VAL A 288 2.22 -21.52 -0.95
CA VAL A 288 3.42 -21.27 -0.13
C VAL A 288 4.67 -21.85 -0.81
N LYS A 289 4.64 -23.15 -1.14
CA LYS A 289 5.76 -23.83 -1.81
C LYS A 289 6.12 -23.23 -3.16
N TYR A 290 5.14 -22.71 -3.90
CA TYR A 290 5.37 -22.05 -5.18
C TYR A 290 6.20 -20.78 -5.00
N PHE A 291 5.84 -19.91 -4.06
CA PHE A 291 6.57 -18.67 -3.81
C PHE A 291 7.95 -18.90 -3.15
N GLU A 292 8.07 -19.88 -2.25
CA GLU A 292 9.38 -20.30 -1.73
C GLU A 292 10.30 -20.80 -2.86
N SER A 293 9.76 -21.59 -3.80
CA SER A 293 10.52 -22.07 -4.97
C SER A 293 10.94 -20.94 -5.90
N ILE A 294 10.10 -19.91 -6.08
CA ILE A 294 10.47 -18.70 -6.83
C ILE A 294 11.66 -18.02 -6.16
N GLU A 295 11.61 -17.80 -4.85
CA GLU A 295 12.69 -17.15 -4.10
C GLU A 295 14.01 -17.94 -4.20
N LEU A 296 13.97 -19.26 -3.98
CA LEU A 296 15.13 -20.15 -4.05
C LEU A 296 15.77 -20.19 -5.45
N SER A 297 15.01 -19.96 -6.51
CA SER A 297 15.53 -19.93 -7.89
C SER A 297 16.43 -18.72 -8.20
N GLY A 298 16.66 -17.83 -7.21
CA GLY A 298 17.56 -16.69 -7.34
C GLY A 298 16.88 -15.41 -7.83
N THR A 299 15.54 -15.40 -7.91
CA THR A 299 14.73 -14.19 -8.15
C THR A 299 14.58 -13.34 -6.86
N ASP A 300 15.70 -13.16 -6.13
CA ASP A 300 15.75 -12.32 -4.94
C ASP A 300 15.45 -10.86 -5.33
N ALA A 301 14.67 -10.19 -4.48
CA ALA A 301 14.22 -8.81 -4.69
C ALA A 301 15.41 -7.86 -4.75
N ARG A 302 16.46 -8.26 -4.03
CA ARG A 302 17.70 -7.52 -3.85
C ARG A 302 18.62 -7.59 -5.07
N THR A 303 18.53 -8.63 -5.90
CA THR A 303 19.46 -8.87 -7.02
C THR A 303 18.79 -8.94 -8.40
N GLN A 304 17.50 -9.29 -8.48
CA GLN A 304 16.76 -9.44 -9.74
C GLN A 304 15.34 -8.87 -9.73
N GLY A 305 14.99 -8.03 -8.73
CA GLY A 305 13.91 -7.07 -9.00
C GLY A 305 14.29 -6.30 -10.27
N PRO A 306 13.33 -5.99 -11.17
CA PRO A 306 13.65 -5.20 -12.35
C PRO A 306 14.48 -4.01 -11.89
N PRO A 307 15.53 -3.60 -12.63
CA PRO A 307 16.20 -2.36 -12.30
C PRO A 307 15.12 -1.29 -12.14
N LEU A 308 15.38 -0.24 -11.36
CA LEU A 308 14.52 0.95 -11.37
C LEU A 308 14.62 1.59 -12.78
N VAL A 309 14.12 0.90 -13.80
CA VAL A 309 14.05 1.30 -15.18
C VAL A 309 12.87 2.23 -15.24
N GLN A 310 13.18 3.44 -15.70
CA GLN A 310 12.27 4.55 -15.79
C GLN A 310 11.02 4.16 -16.56
N PHE A 311 9.88 4.09 -15.88
CA PHE A 311 8.64 4.43 -16.55
C PHE A 311 8.56 5.95 -16.60
N THR A 312 8.87 6.49 -17.78
CA THR A 312 8.76 7.90 -18.11
C THR A 312 7.32 8.39 -18.20
N LYS A 313 6.32 7.57 -17.84
CA LYS A 313 4.94 8.06 -17.77
C LYS A 313 4.86 9.04 -16.61
N PRO A 314 4.65 10.34 -16.88
CA PRO A 314 4.42 11.30 -15.82
C PRO A 314 3.19 10.83 -15.06
N TYR A 315 3.25 10.88 -13.74
CA TYR A 315 2.05 10.78 -12.92
C TYR A 315 1.10 11.90 -13.36
N VAL A 316 -0.04 11.55 -13.94
CA VAL A 316 -1.04 12.53 -14.37
C VAL A 316 -2.14 12.57 -13.31
N PRO A 317 -2.21 13.61 -12.47
CA PRO A 317 -3.38 13.81 -11.64
C PRO A 317 -4.57 14.04 -12.58
N VAL A 318 -5.67 13.31 -12.35
CA VAL A 318 -6.90 13.49 -13.13
C VAL A 318 -7.46 14.87 -12.83
N ALA A 319 -7.60 15.71 -13.86
CA ALA A 319 -8.30 16.98 -13.75
C ALA A 319 -9.75 16.72 -13.29
N PRO A 320 -10.34 17.57 -12.43
CA PRO A 320 -11.74 17.42 -12.06
C PRO A 320 -12.59 17.37 -13.33
N PRO A 321 -13.71 16.60 -13.35
CA PRO A 321 -14.62 16.65 -14.48
C PRO A 321 -14.99 18.12 -14.71
N ALA A 322 -14.71 18.61 -15.91
CA ALA A 322 -15.20 19.90 -16.35
C ALA A 322 -16.72 19.88 -16.17
N ASP A 323 -17.22 20.95 -15.54
CA ASP A 323 -18.61 21.26 -15.25
C ASP A 323 -19.59 20.41 -16.06
N LEU A 324 -20.20 19.41 -15.41
CA LEU A 324 -21.33 18.69 -15.96
C LEU A 324 -22.48 19.69 -16.01
N SER A 325 -22.49 20.51 -17.07
CA SER A 325 -23.66 21.29 -17.45
C SER A 325 -24.82 20.31 -17.50
N THR A 326 -25.72 20.47 -16.53
CA THR A 326 -26.91 19.65 -16.40
C THR A 326 -27.73 19.87 -17.67
N PRO A 327 -28.14 18.80 -18.39
CA PRO A 327 -29.06 18.98 -19.49
C PRO A 327 -30.37 19.51 -18.88
N VAL A 328 -30.78 20.72 -19.29
CA VAL A 328 -32.11 21.25 -18.99
C VAL A 328 -33.11 20.44 -19.82
N GLY A 329 -33.44 19.25 -19.32
CA GLY A 329 -34.47 18.36 -19.86
C GLY A 329 -35.75 18.52 -19.06
N SER A 330 -36.82 18.98 -19.71
CA SER A 330 -38.14 19.21 -19.14
C SER A 330 -38.66 17.99 -18.37
N ARG A 331 -38.92 18.14 -17.07
CA ARG A 331 -39.71 17.15 -16.29
C ARG A 331 -41.15 17.13 -16.80
N LYS A 332 -41.56 16.02 -17.40
CA LYS A 332 -42.98 15.63 -17.49
C LYS A 332 -43.15 14.18 -17.02
N GLY A 333 -43.83 14.02 -15.89
CA GLY A 333 -44.72 12.89 -15.61
C GLY A 333 -44.07 11.58 -15.17
N LEU A 334 -43.59 11.50 -13.94
CA LEU A 334 -43.53 10.23 -13.19
C LEU A 334 -44.26 10.45 -11.86
N LYS A 335 -45.51 9.99 -11.80
CA LYS A 335 -46.28 9.89 -10.56
C LYS A 335 -45.88 8.58 -9.89
N ILE A 336 -45.40 8.65 -8.65
CA ILE A 336 -45.17 7.49 -7.79
C ILE A 336 -46.45 7.35 -6.96
N ASP A 337 -47.21 6.28 -7.19
CA ASP A 337 -48.39 5.96 -6.40
C ASP A 337 -47.96 5.35 -5.06
N THR A 338 -48.06 6.14 -4.00
CA THR A 338 -47.94 5.69 -2.61
C THR A 338 -49.29 5.18 -2.13
N ALA A 339 -49.52 3.88 -2.24
CA ALA A 339 -50.61 3.20 -1.55
C ALA A 339 -50.05 2.10 -0.64
N PHE A 340 -49.99 2.42 0.65
CA PHE A 340 -49.83 1.47 1.75
C PHE A 340 -51.00 0.48 1.75
N ASN A 341 -50.72 -0.81 1.86
CA ASN A 341 -51.71 -1.79 2.30
C ASN A 341 -51.13 -2.58 3.47
N ALA A 342 -51.66 -2.29 4.66
CA ALA A 342 -51.34 -2.95 5.91
C ALA A 342 -52.30 -4.13 6.11
N LYS A 343 -51.75 -5.32 6.35
CA LYS A 343 -52.32 -6.45 7.13
C LYS A 343 -51.43 -7.68 6.96
N ASP A 344 -50.64 -8.00 7.98
CA ASP A 344 -50.94 -9.14 8.85
C ASP A 344 -49.95 -9.17 10.02
N SER A 345 -50.53 -9.38 11.19
CA SER A 345 -49.93 -9.51 12.51
C SER A 345 -49.89 -10.99 12.89
N ASP A 346 -48.78 -11.49 13.45
CA ASP A 346 -48.74 -11.86 14.87
C ASP A 346 -47.31 -12.12 15.38
N PRO A 347 -47.07 -11.96 16.69
CA PRO A 347 -45.76 -11.97 17.35
C PRO A 347 -45.45 -13.32 18.02
N ASP A 348 -44.17 -13.57 18.28
CA ASP A 348 -43.56 -14.47 19.28
C ASP A 348 -42.13 -14.74 18.78
N GLU A 349 -41.03 -14.79 19.53
CA GLU A 349 -40.67 -14.48 20.90
C GLU A 349 -39.11 -14.56 20.91
N LEU A 350 -38.46 -13.78 21.78
CA LEU A 350 -37.17 -14.07 22.44
C LEU A 350 -35.86 -14.21 21.60
N THR A 351 -35.00 -13.20 21.79
CA THR A 351 -33.53 -13.36 21.89
C THR A 351 -33.11 -13.07 23.34
N PRO A 352 -31.87 -13.36 23.82
CA PRO A 352 -30.72 -13.98 23.15
C PRO A 352 -30.03 -15.06 23.99
N ASP A 353 -29.07 -15.80 23.43
CA ASP A 353 -27.97 -16.30 24.26
C ASP A 353 -26.60 -16.27 23.57
N SER A 354 -25.66 -15.73 24.33
CA SER A 354 -24.29 -15.39 23.99
C SER A 354 -23.37 -16.52 24.43
N MET A 355 -22.68 -17.18 23.51
CA MET A 355 -21.48 -17.95 23.82
C MET A 355 -20.46 -17.90 22.68
N SER A 356 -19.57 -16.92 22.75
CA SER A 356 -18.19 -17.01 22.23
C SER A 356 -17.36 -15.83 22.75
N SER A 357 -17.34 -15.66 24.07
CA SER A 357 -16.28 -14.93 24.76
C SER A 357 -15.44 -15.95 25.53
N ARG A 358 -14.20 -16.16 25.08
CA ARG A 358 -13.03 -16.70 25.83
C ARG A 358 -11.96 -17.18 24.84
N ILE A 359 -11.19 -16.25 24.29
CA ILE A 359 -9.73 -16.42 24.15
C ILE A 359 -9.15 -15.05 24.48
N VAL A 360 -8.42 -14.98 25.58
CA VAL A 360 -7.74 -13.78 26.08
C VAL A 360 -6.35 -13.76 25.46
N ASP A 361 -6.02 -12.68 24.76
CA ASP A 361 -4.71 -12.40 24.19
C ASP A 361 -3.64 -12.30 25.30
N SER A 362 -2.87 -13.38 25.46
CA SER A 362 -1.70 -13.45 26.33
C SER A 362 -0.48 -13.86 25.52
N ALA A 363 -0.05 -13.00 24.57
CA ALA A 363 1.16 -13.28 23.79
C ALA A 363 2.07 -12.07 23.52
N ILE A 364 1.71 -10.84 23.92
CA ILE A 364 2.53 -9.65 23.65
C ILE A 364 3.00 -8.92 24.92
N ALA A 365 2.51 -9.29 26.11
CA ALA A 365 2.96 -8.68 27.37
C ALA A 365 4.33 -9.20 27.87
N GLY A 366 4.89 -10.26 27.27
CA GLY A 366 6.09 -10.95 27.78
C GLY A 366 7.44 -10.43 27.28
N LEU A 367 7.46 -9.45 26.38
CA LEU A 367 8.71 -8.94 25.76
C LEU A 367 9.18 -7.59 26.32
N ASP A 368 8.34 -6.87 27.06
CA ASP A 368 8.66 -5.53 27.58
C ASP A 368 9.53 -5.55 28.86
N GLU A 369 9.50 -6.63 29.66
CA GLU A 369 10.21 -6.67 30.95
C GLU A 369 11.70 -7.03 30.84
N THR A 370 12.15 -7.62 29.74
CA THR A 370 13.53 -8.17 29.65
C THR A 370 14.56 -7.27 28.95
N MET A 371 14.16 -6.11 28.38
CA MET A 371 15.10 -5.23 27.67
C MET A 371 15.21 -3.81 28.23
N ASN A 372 14.47 -3.47 29.30
CA ASN A 372 14.48 -2.13 29.89
C ASN A 372 15.64 -1.87 30.90
N ARG A 373 16.71 -2.70 30.85
CA ARG A 373 17.95 -2.48 31.60
C ARG A 373 19.08 -2.03 30.69
N SER A 374 18.97 -0.83 30.15
CA SER A 374 20.13 -0.03 29.70
C SER A 374 19.67 1.42 29.66
N GLY A 375 20.12 2.18 30.66
CA GLY A 375 19.69 3.55 30.92
C GLY A 375 20.24 4.57 29.94
N ASP A 376 19.69 5.78 30.12
CA ASP A 376 20.06 7.09 29.56
C ASP A 376 19.37 7.49 28.24
N LEU A 377 18.12 7.93 28.38
CA LEU A 377 17.49 8.89 27.46
C LEU A 377 16.96 10.08 28.27
N ILE A 378 17.74 11.15 28.29
CA ILE A 378 17.34 12.45 28.83
C ILE A 378 16.42 13.12 27.80
N PHE A 379 15.21 13.48 28.24
CA PHE A 379 14.21 14.20 27.46
C PHE A 379 14.58 15.68 27.34
N ASP A 380 14.65 16.20 26.11
CA ASP A 380 14.70 17.65 25.86
C ASP A 380 13.33 18.11 25.32
N ARG A 381 12.75 19.14 25.95
CA ARG A 381 11.38 19.61 25.67
C ARG A 381 11.35 20.51 24.43
N MET A 382 10.32 20.32 23.59
CA MET A 382 10.00 21.19 22.46
C MET A 382 9.78 22.64 22.93
N GLY A 383 10.76 23.51 22.67
CA GLY A 383 10.66 24.95 22.91
C GLY A 383 11.89 25.75 22.46
N SER A 384 13.03 25.11 22.24
CA SER A 384 14.31 25.79 22.00
C SER A 384 14.83 25.54 20.60
N ARG A 385 14.16 26.08 19.57
CA ARG A 385 14.73 26.30 18.22
C ARG A 385 13.79 27.11 17.32
N ILE A 386 13.54 28.37 17.70
CA ILE A 386 13.14 29.41 16.75
C ILE A 386 14.30 30.41 16.72
N PRO A 387 14.99 30.60 15.57
CA PRO A 387 15.92 31.71 15.45
C PRO A 387 15.12 33.01 15.30
N THR A 388 15.26 33.89 16.28
CA THR A 388 14.88 35.29 16.17
C THR A 388 15.82 35.99 15.18
N GLN A 389 15.24 36.58 14.15
CA GLN A 389 15.77 37.71 13.38
C GLN A 389 14.55 38.60 13.12
N GLY A 390 14.56 39.92 13.22
CA GLY A 390 15.61 40.92 13.32
C GLY A 390 14.97 42.20 12.83
#